data_AF-A0A1U7JJY0-F1
#
_entry.id   AF-A0A1U7JJY0-F1
#
_cell.length_a   1.000
_cell.length_b   1.000
_cell.length_c   1.000
_cell.angle_alpha   90.00
_cell.angle_beta   90.00
_cell.angle_gamma   90.00
#
_symmetry.space_group_name_H-M   'P 1'
#
loop_
_entity.id
_entity.type
_entity.pdbx_description
1 polymer ?
#
loop_
_entity_poly.entity_id
_entity_poly.type
_entity_poly.pdbx_seq_one_letter_code
_entity_poly.pdbx_strand_id
1 'polypeptide(L)'
;MEDGTRIPNPAEFREWVIQTMAALQISPHYWSTAAGIGPNAISKFISNEQRDLRMGTASAVYSAAFRLAAEKDTVLPPLKARQVFDGEPVGDAHV
;
A
#
# COMPACT_ATOMS: atom_id res chain seq x y z
N MET A 1 -20.23 -0.48 15.85
CA MET A 1 -19.19 0.47 15.41
C MET A 1 -18.81 0.03 14.02
N GLU A 2 -19.24 0.79 13.02
CA GLU A 2 -19.15 0.42 11.61
C GLU A 2 -17.69 0.60 11.17
N ASP A 3 -16.96 -0.50 11.04
CA ASP A 3 -15.60 -0.52 10.51
C ASP A 3 -15.69 -0.34 8.99
N GLY A 4 -15.86 0.91 8.55
CA GLY A 4 -15.87 1.25 7.14
C GLY A 4 -14.51 0.91 6.54
N THR A 5 -14.45 -0.14 5.72
CA THR A 5 -13.23 -0.64 5.07
C THR A 5 -12.53 0.51 4.33
N ARG A 6 -11.45 1.04 4.91
CA ARG A 6 -10.66 2.11 4.30
C ARG A 6 -9.63 1.48 3.37
N ILE A 7 -9.93 1.40 2.08
CA ILE A 7 -8.99 0.90 1.07
C ILE A 7 -8.23 2.11 0.49
N PRO A 8 -6.89 2.18 0.62
CA PRO A 8 -6.10 3.24 0.00
C PRO A 8 -6.16 3.13 -1.51
N ASN A 9 -6.17 4.26 -2.22
CA ASN A 9 -5.99 4.22 -3.67
C ASN A 9 -4.51 3.86 -4.04
N PRO A 10 -4.23 3.50 -5.29
CA PRO A 10 -2.87 3.12 -5.71
C PRO A 10 -1.81 4.23 -5.54
N ALA A 11 -2.19 5.50 -5.68
CA ALA A 11 -1.30 6.63 -5.48
C ALA A 11 -0.96 6.85 -3.99
N GLU A 12 -1.95 6.76 -3.10
CA GLU A 12 -1.76 6.85 -1.65
C GLU A 12 -0.89 5.70 -1.15
N PHE A 13 -1.14 4.48 -1.64
CA PHE A 13 -0.30 3.33 -1.32
C PHE A 13 1.13 3.52 -1.82
N ARG A 14 1.33 4.12 -3.00
CA ARG A 14 2.66 4.45 -3.53
C ARG A 14 3.39 5.47 -2.67
N GLU A 15 2.72 6.56 -2.28
CA GLU A 15 3.30 7.55 -1.38
C GLU A 15 3.71 6.92 -0.05
N TRP A 16 2.89 6.01 0.47
CA TRP A 16 3.23 5.25 1.68
C TRP A 16 4.45 4.34 1.48
N VAL A 17 4.56 3.63 0.35
CA VAL A 17 5.73 2.82 0.00
C VAL A 17 7.00 3.69 -0.06
N ILE A 18 6.94 4.86 -0.70
CA ILE A 18 8.10 5.76 -0.80
C ILE A 18 8.54 6.26 0.58
N GLN A 19 7.59 6.70 1.41
CA GLN A 19 7.89 7.16 2.77
C GLN A 19 8.43 6.04 3.66
N THR A 20 7.89 4.83 3.51
CA THR A 20 8.34 3.65 4.25
C THR A 20 9.76 3.25 3.85
N MET A 21 10.10 3.30 2.56
CA MET A 21 11.47 3.08 2.09
C MET A 21 12.45 4.08 2.71
N ALA A 22 12.05 5.36 2.76
CA ALA A 22 12.86 6.40 3.37
C ALA A 22 13.04 6.18 4.88
N ALA A 23 11.96 5.83 5.59
CA ALA A 23 11.98 5.58 7.04
C ALA A 23 12.85 4.36 7.40
N LEU A 24 12.71 3.25 6.66
CA LEU A 24 13.47 2.02 6.92
C LEU A 24 14.89 2.05 6.32
N GLN A 25 15.18 3.06 5.48
CA GLN A 25 16.40 3.20 4.69
C GLN A 25 16.71 1.95 3.87
N ILE A 26 15.71 1.44 3.15
CA ILE A 26 15.82 0.20 2.34
C ILE A 26 15.68 0.47 0.85
N SER A 27 16.40 -0.32 0.06
CA SER A 27 16.31 -0.31 -1.40
C SER A 27 15.05 -1.06 -1.89
N PRO A 28 14.47 -0.67 -3.04
CA PRO A 28 13.26 -1.30 -3.56
C PRO A 28 13.49 -2.78 -3.92
N HIS A 29 14.71 -3.12 -4.35
CA HIS A 29 15.13 -4.49 -4.59
C HIS A 29 15.15 -5.33 -3.30
N TYR A 30 15.74 -4.79 -2.22
CA TYR A 30 15.78 -5.47 -0.93
C TYR A 30 14.37 -5.73 -0.39
N TRP A 31 13.48 -4.74 -0.46
CA TRP A 31 12.10 -4.91 -0.02
C TRP A 31 11.33 -5.91 -0.90
N SER A 32 11.56 -5.90 -2.22
CA SER A 32 10.92 -6.88 -3.13
C SER A 32 11.32 -8.32 -2.77
N THR A 33 12.59 -8.54 -2.47
CA THR A 33 13.10 -9.84 -2.00
C THR A 33 12.52 -10.23 -0.65
N ALA A 34 12.50 -9.30 0.32
CA ALA A 34 11.94 -9.55 1.66
C ALA A 34 10.44 -9.86 1.62
N ALA A 35 9.70 -9.28 0.68
CA ALA A 35 8.28 -9.54 0.46
C ALA A 35 8.02 -10.80 -0.39
N GLY A 36 9.05 -11.44 -0.95
CA GLY A 36 8.90 -12.63 -1.80
C GLY A 36 8.20 -12.34 -3.13
N ILE A 37 8.30 -11.12 -3.64
CA ILE A 37 7.66 -10.67 -4.88
C ILE A 37 8.70 -10.47 -5.99
N GLY A 38 8.24 -10.21 -7.21
CA GLY A 38 9.14 -9.96 -8.33
C GLY A 38 10.14 -8.84 -8.02
N PRO A 39 11.44 -9.01 -8.36
CA PRO A 39 12.52 -8.12 -7.90
C PRO A 39 12.38 -6.66 -8.35
N ASN A 40 11.60 -6.43 -9.40
CA ASN A 40 11.34 -5.11 -9.97
C ASN A 40 9.93 -4.58 -9.64
N ALA A 41 9.11 -5.32 -8.89
CA ALA A 41 7.71 -4.96 -8.66
C ALA A 41 7.58 -3.62 -7.92
N ILE A 42 8.34 -3.42 -6.84
CA ILE A 42 8.33 -2.17 -6.09
C ILE A 42 8.92 -1.03 -6.93
N SER A 43 10.04 -1.28 -7.62
CA SER A 43 10.70 -0.30 -8.49
C SER A 43 9.75 0.23 -9.57
N LYS A 44 9.09 -0.68 -10.31
CA LYS A 44 8.10 -0.34 -11.34
C LYS A 44 6.90 0.40 -10.77
N PHE A 45 6.47 0.03 -9.57
CA PHE A 45 5.36 0.67 -8.90
C PHE A 45 5.70 2.11 -8.51
N ILE A 46 6.83 2.37 -7.85
CA ILE A 46 7.24 3.73 -7.44
C ILE A 46 7.58 4.63 -8.63
N SER A 47 8.13 4.07 -9.72
CA SER A 47 8.42 4.80 -10.96
C SER A 47 7.18 5.06 -11.82
N ASN A 48 5.99 4.66 -11.36
CA ASN A 48 4.72 4.79 -12.09
C ASN A 48 4.66 4.04 -13.44
N GLU A 49 5.64 3.17 -13.74
CA GLU A 49 5.58 2.26 -14.89
C GLU A 49 4.45 1.25 -14.70
N GLN A 50 4.26 0.79 -13.47
CA GLN A 50 3.13 -0.02 -13.05
C GLN A 50 2.21 0.80 -12.15
N ARG A 51 1.00 1.10 -12.63
CA ARG A 51 0.03 1.92 -11.90
C ARG A 51 -0.61 1.20 -10.73
N ASP A 52 -0.77 -0.11 -10.82
CA ASP A 52 -1.50 -0.92 -9.86
C ASP A 52 -0.74 -2.19 -9.47
N LEU A 53 -0.83 -2.56 -8.20
CA LEU A 53 -0.29 -3.81 -7.68
C LEU A 53 -1.46 -4.74 -7.42
N ARG A 54 -1.33 -6.01 -7.86
CA ARG A 54 -2.28 -7.04 -7.46
C ARG A 54 -2.38 -7.08 -5.95
N MET A 55 -3.60 -7.26 -5.43
CA MET A 55 -3.87 -7.24 -3.99
C MET A 55 -2.94 -8.18 -3.19
N GLY A 56 -2.63 -9.37 -3.71
CA GLY A 56 -1.68 -10.29 -3.07
C GLY A 56 -0.27 -9.71 -2.94
N THR A 57 0.20 -8.98 -3.96
CA THR A 57 1.50 -8.30 -3.94
C THR A 57 1.48 -7.11 -2.99
N ALA A 58 0.41 -6.30 -2.99
CA ALA A 58 0.26 -5.19 -2.05
C ALA A 58 0.23 -5.68 -0.59
N SER A 59 -0.47 -6.78 -0.31
CA SER A 59 -0.51 -7.41 1.02
C SER A 59 0.85 -7.94 1.46
N ALA A 60 1.61 -8.57 0.55
CA ALA A 60 2.97 -9.03 0.83
C ALA A 60 3.93 -7.87 1.14
N VAL A 61 3.87 -6.79 0.35
CA VAL A 61 4.65 -5.56 0.58
C VAL A 61 4.33 -4.96 1.94
N TYR A 62 3.04 -4.83 2.25
CA TYR A 62 2.56 -4.29 3.51
C TYR A 62 3.08 -5.12 4.69
N SER A 63 2.85 -6.43 4.67
CA SER A 63 3.28 -7.35 5.74
C SER A 63 4.80 -7.35 5.94
N ALA A 64 5.56 -7.32 4.85
CA ALA A 64 7.02 -7.23 4.90
C ALA A 64 7.49 -5.91 5.52
N ALA A 65 6.79 -4.80 5.28
CA ALA A 65 7.11 -3.51 5.89
C ALA A 65 7.05 -3.56 7.42
N PHE A 66 5.97 -4.12 8.00
CA PHE A 66 5.83 -4.22 9.45
C PHE A 66 6.86 -5.14 10.07
N ARG A 67 7.21 -6.23 9.38
CA ARG A 67 8.28 -7.11 9.81
C ARG A 67 9.62 -6.38 9.85
N LEU A 68 9.99 -5.70 8.76
CA LEU A 68 11.24 -4.93 8.66
C LEU A 68 11.29 -3.77 9.67
N ALA A 69 10.14 -3.14 9.94
CA ALA A 69 10.00 -2.10 10.94
C ALA A 69 10.27 -2.63 12.36
N ALA A 70 9.72 -3.81 12.70
CA ALA A 70 9.99 -4.47 13.97
C ALA A 70 11.46 -4.88 14.09
N GLU A 71 12.09 -5.36 13.02
CA GLU A 71 13.52 -5.72 13.02
C GLU A 71 14.45 -4.51 13.19
N LYS A 72 14.02 -3.33 12.74
CA LYS A 72 14.79 -2.07 12.79
C LYS A 72 14.39 -1.13 13.93
N ASP A 73 13.47 -1.55 14.80
CA ASP A 73 12.88 -0.71 15.85
C ASP A 73 12.40 0.66 15.32
N THR A 74 11.80 0.65 14.12
CA THR A 74 11.41 1.88 13.40
C THR A 74 9.90 1.98 13.30
N VAL A 75 9.35 3.16 13.56
CA VAL A 75 7.92 3.42 13.38
C VAL A 75 7.61 3.72 11.92
N LEU A 76 6.66 2.98 11.34
CA LEU A 76 6.20 3.20 9.98
C LEU A 76 5.27 4.42 9.87
N PRO A 77 5.31 5.15 8.74
CA PRO A 77 4.32 6.19 8.48
C PRO A 77 2.91 5.57 8.39
N PRO A 78 1.87 6.29 8.82
CA PRO A 78 0.50 5.81 8.71
C PRO A 78 0.10 5.71 7.24
N LEU A 79 -0.52 4.58 6.87
CA LEU A 79 -1.12 4.42 5.56
C LEU A 79 -2.39 5.27 5.49
N LYS A 80 -2.35 6.35 4.71
CA LYS A 80 -3.54 7.16 4.43
C LYS A 80 -4.49 6.30 3.61
N ALA A 81 -5.64 5.98 4.19
CA ALA A 81 -6.69 5.27 3.49
C ALA A 81 -7.93 6.16 3.47
N ARG A 82 -8.42 6.46 2.26
CA ARG A 82 -9.66 7.20 2.11
C ARG A 82 -10.82 6.35 2.61
N GLN A 83 -11.73 6.99 3.34
CA GLN A 83 -12.97 6.36 3.76
C GLN A 83 -13.78 6.08 2.49
N VAL A 84 -13.89 4.81 2.12
CA VAL A 84 -14.82 4.38 1.08
C VAL A 84 -16.17 4.30 1.78
N PHE A 85 -17.04 5.29 1.55
CA PHE A 85 -18.42 5.18 1.97
C PHE A 85 -19.05 4.13 1.05
N ASP A 86 -19.31 2.94 1.59
CA ASP A 86 -20.28 2.03 0.99
C ASP A 86 -21.64 2.72 1.10
N GLY A 87 -22.07 3.32 0.00
CA GLY A 87 -23.14 4.30 0.01
C GLY A 87 -23.38 4.88 -1.37
N GLU A 88 -23.55 4.02 -2.37
CA GLU A 88 -24.56 4.34 -3.38
C GLU A 88 -25.92 4.02 -2.73
N PRO A 89 -26.71 5.02 -2.28
CA PRO A 89 -28.14 4.81 -2.33
C PRO A 89 -28.46 4.58 -3.80
N VAL A 90 -29.08 3.44 -4.10
CA VAL A 90 -29.90 3.26 -5.29
C VAL A 90 -30.99 4.33 -5.26
N GLY A 91 -30.64 5.53 -5.67
CA GLY A 91 -31.50 6.69 -5.77
C GLY A 91 -32.11 6.72 -7.15
N ASP A 92 -33.25 6.03 -7.26
CA ASP A 92 -34.41 6.36 -8.08
C ASP A 92 -34.24 7.61 -8.98
N ALA A 93 -34.16 7.39 -10.29
CA ALA A 93 -34.50 8.40 -11.28
C ALA A 93 -35.86 8.02 -11.89
N HIS A 94 -36.89 8.54 -11.24
CA HIS A 94 -38.26 8.66 -11.69
C HIS A 94 -38.38 9.31 -13.08
N VAL A 95 -39.00 8.61 -14.05
CA VAL A 95 -40.10 9.10 -14.93
C VAL A 95 -40.73 7.95 -15.71
#